data_AF-A0A954RV33-F1
#
_entry.id   AF-A0A954RV33-F1
#
_cell.length_a   1.000
_cell.length_b   1.000
_cell.length_c   1.000
_cell.angle_alpha   90.00
_cell.angle_beta   90.00
_cell.angle_gamma   90.00
#
_symmetry.space_group_name_H-M   'P 1'
#
loop_
_entity.id
_entity.type
_entity.pdbx_description
1 polymer ?
#
loop_
_entity_poly.entity_id
_entity_poly.type
_entity_poly.pdbx_seq_one_letter_code
_entity_poly.pdbx_strand_id
1 'polypeptide(L)'
;SSAVTGGTPGREAYPVGDANLDGIFNSADIVQIFQAGKYELTTDGAASWSQGDWNGDGLFITSDLVFAFQFSDYIAAAIDGAQRETLSAEAVDRALNIEF
;
A
#
# COMPACT_ATOMS: atom_id res chain seq x y z
N SER A 1 -23.05 9.70 5.75
CA SER A 1 -22.71 11.05 5.26
C SER A 1 -21.24 11.06 4.92
N SER A 2 -20.85 11.40 3.69
CA SER A 2 -19.44 11.65 3.38
C SER A 2 -19.35 13.04 2.74
N ALA A 3 -18.66 13.94 3.42
CA ALA A 3 -18.60 15.36 3.12
C ALA A 3 -17.32 15.69 2.33
N VAL A 4 -17.14 15.05 1.18
CA VAL A 4 -16.09 15.43 0.22
C VAL A 4 -16.66 15.37 -1.20
N THR A 5 -16.87 16.55 -1.78
CA THR A 5 -17.24 16.75 -3.18
C THR A 5 -16.07 16.29 -4.06
N GLY A 6 -16.17 15.10 -4.67
CA GLY A 6 -15.22 14.63 -5.69
C GLY A 6 -14.87 13.13 -5.65
N GLY A 7 -15.15 12.42 -4.56
CA GLY A 7 -14.96 10.97 -4.50
C GLY A 7 -16.19 10.24 -5.03
N THR A 8 -16.09 9.53 -6.15
CA THR A 8 -17.19 8.68 -6.67
C THR A 8 -17.53 7.61 -5.63
N PRO A 9 -18.72 7.59 -5.02
CA PRO A 9 -19.11 6.53 -4.11
C PRO A 9 -19.28 5.23 -4.93
N GLY A 10 -18.50 4.18 -4.61
CA GLY A 10 -18.69 2.84 -5.18
C GLY A 10 -17.46 2.10 -5.68
N ARG A 11 -16.24 2.64 -5.55
CA ARG A 11 -15.01 1.85 -5.76
C ARG A 11 -14.53 1.33 -4.42
N GLU A 12 -14.14 0.05 -4.36
CA GLU A 12 -13.39 -0.45 -3.21
C GLU A 12 -12.22 0.51 -2.96
N ALA A 13 -12.11 1.00 -1.73
CA ALA A 13 -11.04 1.92 -1.37
C ALA A 13 -9.74 1.10 -1.37
N TYR A 14 -8.98 1.17 -2.46
CA TYR A 14 -7.65 0.57 -2.50
C TYR A 14 -6.79 1.17 -1.37
N PRO A 15 -6.02 0.34 -0.64
CA PRO A 15 -5.14 0.83 0.40
C PRO A 15 -4.20 1.89 -0.16
N VAL A 16 -3.84 2.88 0.66
CA VAL A 16 -2.75 3.79 0.28
C VAL A 16 -1.49 2.95 0.03
N GLY A 17 -0.77 3.22 -1.05
CA GLY A 17 0.39 2.40 -1.40
C GLY A 17 0.12 1.28 -2.41
N ASP A 18 -1.15 0.92 -2.66
CA ASP A 18 -1.53 -0.11 -3.65
C ASP A 18 -1.44 0.47 -5.08
N ALA A 19 -0.25 0.41 -5.67
CA ALA A 19 0.06 0.99 -6.97
C ALA A 19 -0.46 0.13 -8.13
N ASN A 20 -0.60 -1.17 -7.94
CA ASN A 20 -1.07 -2.10 -8.97
C ASN A 20 -2.60 -2.34 -8.92
N LEU A 21 -3.28 -1.84 -7.87
CA LEU A 21 -4.71 -1.96 -7.61
C LEU A 21 -5.18 -3.41 -7.41
N ASP A 22 -4.35 -4.24 -6.79
CA ASP A 22 -4.67 -5.63 -6.43
C ASP A 22 -5.36 -5.78 -5.06
N GLY A 23 -5.50 -4.68 -4.32
CA GLY A 23 -6.12 -4.62 -3.00
C GLY A 23 -5.14 -4.83 -1.85
N ILE A 24 -3.84 -5.02 -2.12
CA ILE A 24 -2.82 -5.32 -1.12
C ILE A 24 -1.61 -4.41 -1.30
N PHE A 25 -1.32 -3.56 -0.32
CA PHE A 25 -0.04 -2.84 -0.29
C PHE A 25 1.11 -3.78 0.10
N ASN A 26 1.97 -4.13 -0.84
CA ASN A 26 3.13 -5.00 -0.62
C ASN A 26 4.36 -4.61 -1.46
N SER A 27 5.38 -5.47 -1.47
CA SER A 27 6.63 -5.21 -2.20
C SER A 27 6.46 -5.05 -3.71
N ALA A 28 5.42 -5.65 -4.32
CA ALA A 28 5.13 -5.52 -5.74
C ALA A 28 4.81 -4.08 -6.13
N ASP A 29 4.04 -3.36 -5.29
CA ASP A 29 3.76 -1.94 -5.48
C ASP A 29 5.03 -1.11 -5.42
N ILE A 30 5.86 -1.36 -4.41
CA ILE A 30 7.13 -0.67 -4.21
C ILE A 30 8.05 -0.88 -5.42
N VAL A 31 8.18 -2.12 -5.90
CA VAL A 31 8.98 -2.41 -7.10
C VAL A 31 8.40 -1.69 -8.33
N GLN A 32 7.08 -1.70 -8.50
CA GLN A 32 6.42 -1.04 -9.62
C GLN A 32 6.70 0.47 -9.67
N ILE A 33 6.52 1.19 -8.56
CA ILE A 33 6.70 2.65 -8.55
C ILE A 33 8.17 3.04 -8.77
N PHE A 34 9.13 2.25 -8.27
CA PHE A 34 10.55 2.53 -8.54
C PHE A 34 10.94 2.23 -9.99
N GLN A 35 10.31 1.24 -10.64
CA GLN A 35 10.49 0.99 -12.07
C GLN A 35 10.00 2.16 -12.94
N ALA A 36 9.08 2.99 -12.44
CA ALA A 36 8.65 4.20 -13.14
C ALA A 36 9.73 5.30 -13.18
N GLY A 37 10.75 5.23 -12.31
CA GLY A 37 11.93 6.10 -12.36
C GLY A 37 11.68 7.57 -11.99
N LYS A 38 10.61 7.87 -11.23
CA LYS A 38 10.22 9.24 -10.88
C LYS A 38 10.62 9.71 -9.48
N TYR A 39 11.21 8.82 -8.69
CA TYR A 39 11.58 9.11 -7.31
C TYR A 39 12.50 10.35 -7.22
N GLU A 40 12.07 11.35 -6.44
CA GLU A 40 12.80 12.60 -6.17
C GLU A 40 13.06 13.48 -7.42
N LEU A 41 12.33 13.27 -8.51
CA LEU A 41 12.42 14.09 -9.72
C LEU A 41 11.47 15.31 -9.65
N THR A 42 11.83 16.33 -8.88
CA THR A 42 10.94 17.49 -8.59
C THR A 42 10.74 18.48 -9.76
N THR A 43 11.57 18.45 -10.80
CA THR A 43 11.49 19.42 -11.91
C THR A 43 10.70 18.90 -13.12
N ASP A 44 10.84 17.61 -13.45
CA ASP A 44 10.20 16.98 -14.62
C ASP A 44 9.47 15.66 -14.27
N GLY A 45 9.39 15.31 -12.99
CA GLY A 45 8.93 13.99 -12.51
C GLY A 45 7.53 13.98 -11.93
N ALA A 46 6.58 14.70 -12.56
CA ALA A 46 5.18 14.60 -12.17
C ALA A 46 4.74 13.14 -12.16
N ALA A 47 4.25 12.64 -11.03
CA ALA A 47 3.92 11.23 -10.83
C ALA A 47 2.41 11.03 -10.72
N SER A 48 1.92 9.88 -11.18
CA SER A 48 0.57 9.40 -10.89
C SER A 48 0.58 8.43 -9.71
N TRP A 49 -0.61 8.05 -9.24
CA TRP A 49 -0.77 7.01 -8.21
C TRP A 49 0.06 5.74 -8.46
N SER A 50 -0.05 5.16 -9.66
CA SER A 50 0.69 3.95 -10.07
C SER A 50 2.21 4.16 -10.20
N GLN A 51 2.68 5.40 -10.05
CA GLN A 51 4.08 5.83 -10.13
C GLN A 51 4.60 6.38 -8.80
N GLY A 52 3.79 6.36 -7.74
CA GLY A 52 4.20 6.70 -6.37
C GLY A 52 3.66 8.00 -5.78
N ASP A 53 2.84 8.78 -6.49
CA ASP A 53 2.16 9.97 -5.92
C ASP A 53 0.93 9.51 -5.10
N TRP A 54 1.16 9.25 -3.81
CA TRP A 54 0.18 8.67 -2.90
C TRP A 54 -0.41 9.70 -1.93
N ASN A 55 0.29 10.82 -1.72
CA ASN A 55 -0.24 11.94 -0.97
C ASN A 55 -1.03 12.93 -1.86
N GLY A 56 -0.92 12.82 -3.19
CA GLY A 56 -1.66 13.60 -4.18
C GLY A 56 -1.08 14.99 -4.47
N ASP A 57 0.19 15.24 -4.13
CA ASP A 57 0.88 16.51 -4.39
C ASP A 57 1.48 16.61 -5.80
N GLY A 58 1.38 15.52 -6.58
CA GLY A 58 1.81 15.45 -7.97
C GLY A 58 3.26 15.00 -8.14
N LEU A 59 3.98 14.68 -7.06
CA LEU A 59 5.36 14.21 -7.09
C LEU A 59 5.45 12.83 -6.43
N PHE A 60 6.48 12.06 -6.78
CA PHE A 60 6.85 10.86 -6.03
C PHE A 60 8.13 11.15 -5.26
N ILE A 61 7.99 11.50 -3.99
CA ILE A 61 9.12 11.80 -3.11
C ILE A 61 8.99 11.03 -1.79
N THR A 62 9.95 11.23 -0.90
CA THR A 62 9.98 10.53 0.39
C THR A 62 8.70 10.73 1.23
N SER A 63 7.99 11.84 1.09
CA SER A 63 6.71 12.05 1.81
C SER A 63 5.63 11.06 1.40
N ASP A 64 5.58 10.58 0.15
CA ASP A 64 4.62 9.57 -0.31
C ASP A 64 4.86 8.22 0.34
N LEU A 65 6.13 7.81 0.45
CA LEU A 65 6.50 6.57 1.13
C LEU A 65 6.09 6.65 2.60
N VAL A 66 6.41 7.75 3.28
CA VAL A 66 6.02 7.95 4.68
C VAL A 66 4.50 7.97 4.82
N PHE A 67 3.79 8.62 3.91
CA PHE A 67 2.33 8.67 3.91
C PHE A 67 1.73 7.26 3.78
N ALA A 68 2.17 6.45 2.82
CA ALA A 68 1.68 5.09 2.66
C ALA A 68 1.97 4.20 3.88
N PHE A 69 3.18 4.27 4.45
CA PHE A 69 3.49 3.48 5.66
C PHE A 69 2.77 3.97 6.92
N GLN A 70 2.29 5.21 6.96
CA GLN A 70 1.49 5.73 8.08
C GLN A 70 0.01 5.34 7.99
N PHE A 71 -0.53 5.24 6.77
CA PHE A 71 -1.97 5.09 6.52
C PHE A 71 -2.38 3.73 5.96
N SER A 72 -1.43 2.83 5.72
CA SER A 72 -1.69 1.52 5.12
C SER A 72 -0.94 0.39 5.80
N ASP A 73 -1.56 -0.79 5.79
CA ASP A 73 -0.97 -2.01 6.29
C ASP A 73 -0.06 -2.61 5.21
N TYR A 74 1.25 -2.40 5.32
CA TYR A 74 2.20 -3.08 4.46
C TYR A 74 2.23 -4.58 4.77
N ILE A 75 1.89 -5.41 3.79
CA ILE A 75 1.91 -6.86 3.91
C ILE A 75 3.18 -7.38 3.25
N ALA A 76 4.09 -7.93 4.04
CA ALA A 76 5.22 -8.68 3.49
C ALA A 76 4.66 -9.90 2.71
N ALA A 77 5.13 -10.13 1.48
CA ALA A 77 4.63 -11.16 0.57
C ALA A 77 4.52 -12.58 1.15
N ALA A 78 5.17 -12.86 2.28
CA ALA A 78 5.00 -14.11 3.03
C ALA A 78 3.57 -14.32 3.60
N ILE A 79 2.76 -13.26 3.69
CA ILE A 79 1.37 -13.30 4.18
C ILE A 79 0.41 -12.88 3.05
N ASP A 80 0.61 -13.41 1.84
CA ASP A 80 -0.34 -13.20 0.76
C ASP A 80 -1.75 -13.71 1.14
N GLY A 81 -2.79 -13.05 0.63
CA GLY A 81 -4.15 -12.98 1.17
C GLY A 81 -4.86 -14.31 1.50
N ALA A 82 -4.37 -15.44 1.00
CA ALA A 82 -4.83 -16.78 1.37
C ALA A 82 -4.47 -17.18 2.83
N GLN A 83 -3.40 -16.61 3.41
CA GLN A 83 -2.99 -16.93 4.78
C GLN A 83 -3.64 -16.03 5.84
N ARG A 84 -4.21 -14.87 5.48
CA ARG A 84 -4.92 -14.00 6.45
C ARG A 84 -6.21 -14.66 7.01
N GLU A 85 -6.92 -15.45 6.19
CA GLU A 85 -8.08 -16.25 6.66
C GLU A 85 -7.65 -17.49 7.46
N THR A 86 -6.43 -18.01 7.23
CA THR A 86 -5.96 -19.26 7.85
C THR A 86 -5.21 -19.02 9.16
N LEU A 87 -4.57 -17.85 9.31
CA LEU A 87 -3.90 -17.44 10.53
C LEU A 87 -4.91 -16.82 11.51
N SER A 88 -5.91 -17.60 11.92
CA SER A 88 -6.73 -17.22 13.08
C SER A 88 -5.82 -17.02 14.30
N ALA A 89 -6.25 -16.22 15.28
CA ALA A 89 -5.49 -16.03 16.52
C ALA A 89 -5.05 -17.36 17.16
N GLU A 90 -5.81 -18.44 16.97
CA GLU A 90 -5.51 -19.80 17.43
C GLU A 90 -4.35 -20.47 16.67
N ALA A 91 -4.14 -20.12 15.40
CA ALA A 91 -3.02 -20.62 14.59
C ALA A 91 -1.71 -19.91 14.97
N VAL A 92 -1.79 -18.62 15.29
CA VAL A 92 -0.65 -17.84 15.80
C VAL A 92 -0.26 -18.29 17.21
N ASP A 93 -1.25 -18.53 18.08
CA ASP A 93 -1.02 -19.03 19.44
C ASP A 93 -0.40 -20.44 19.43
N ARG A 94 -0.85 -21.33 18.54
CA ARG A 94 -0.22 -22.66 18.35
C ARG A 94 1.19 -22.63 17.78
N ALA A 95 1.52 -21.65 16.93
CA ALA A 95 2.86 -21.52 16.36
C ALA A 95 3.89 -20.95 17.35
N LEU A 96 3.43 -20.16 18.33
CA LEU A 96 4.27 -19.56 19.36
C LEU A 96 4.40 -20.42 20.63
N ASN A 97 3.50 -21.39 20.84
CA ASN A 97 3.55 -22.31 21.97
C ASN A 97 4.49 -23.51 21.71
N ILE A 98 5.77 -23.23 21.43
CA ILE A 98 6.81 -24.25 21.57
C ILE A 98 6.95 -24.49 23.08
N GLU A 99 6.32 -25.55 23.57
CA GLU A 99 6.46 -26.00 24.96
C GLU A 99 7.95 -26.22 25.29
N PHE A 100 8.39 -25.63 26.40
CA PHE A 100 9.68 -25.92 27.03
C PHE A 100 9.59 -27.15 27.92
#